data_AF-A0A0F9VVJ2-F1
#
_entry.id   AF-A0A0F9VVJ2-F1
#
_cell.length_a   1.000
_cell.length_b   1.000
_cell.length_c   1.000
_cell.angle_alpha   90.00
_cell.angle_beta   90.00
_cell.angle_gamma   90.00
#
_symmetry.space_group_name_H-M   'P 1'
#
loop_
_entity.id
_entity.type
_entity.pdbx_description
1 polymer ?
#
loop_
_entity_poly.entity_id
_entity_poly.type
_entity_poly.pdbx_seq_one_letter_code
_entity_poly.pdbx_strand_id
1 'polypeptide(L)'
;MSLIDRASTFRGRIADHGVSKSSGGFPQLILQLVATEIYDVDEQAWVDWSEYDVNEIQAYLVLFGGKGETLNSQQVKKVTGWDGLSFAGLAALDLSKTKIQFRVEENTYEGKTNLQVSWIDEYDAEPGRTVCKLDAAEMKSLDAEYASLLKSSGKKAAPAKAKGKITKTNVKSTQPKGPVTKKNNDPLGPPTGTTTAAPTETKTTPPAPAANPNLPTGHCTKDEAWETVYDMKAKDVSDEKIANIWTDAIKKIAPGVEQENITDEQWFAVRQVVLDKAAAF
;
A
#
# COMPACT_ATOMS: atom_id res chain seq x y z
N MET A 1 -27.72 14.26 6.83
CA MET A 1 -26.63 13.43 7.35
C MET A 1 -25.36 14.05 6.84
N SER A 2 -24.53 14.58 7.72
CA SER A 2 -23.27 15.19 7.31
C SER A 2 -22.17 14.15 7.49
N LEU A 3 -21.40 13.93 6.43
CA LEU A 3 -20.36 12.91 6.39
C LEU A 3 -19.07 13.48 6.95
N ILE A 4 -18.26 12.63 7.59
CA ILE A 4 -16.88 12.99 7.97
C ILE A 4 -16.15 13.59 6.76
N ASP A 5 -15.57 14.77 6.95
CA ASP A 5 -15.06 15.64 5.87
C ASP A 5 -13.53 15.68 5.77
N ARG A 6 -12.83 14.91 6.60
CA ARG A 6 -11.36 14.88 6.66
C ARG A 6 -10.81 13.48 6.93
N ALA A 7 -9.61 13.24 6.44
CA ALA A 7 -8.84 12.05 6.76
C ALA A 7 -8.25 12.17 8.18
N SER A 8 -8.55 11.20 9.05
CA SER A 8 -7.97 11.08 10.39
C SER A 8 -8.26 9.70 10.98
N THR A 9 -7.81 9.47 12.21
CA THR A 9 -8.21 8.31 13.01
C THR A 9 -9.29 8.73 13.99
N PHE A 10 -10.37 7.96 14.06
CA PHE A 10 -11.53 8.23 14.89
C PHE A 10 -11.81 7.05 15.82
N ARG A 11 -12.43 7.35 16.94
CA ARG A 11 -13.08 6.39 17.83
C ARG A 11 -14.57 6.62 17.78
N GLY A 12 -15.34 5.55 17.86
CA GLY A 12 -16.78 5.64 17.73
C GLY A 12 -17.49 4.33 17.99
N ARG A 13 -18.73 4.26 17.50
CA ARG A 13 -19.59 3.08 17.60
C ARG A 13 -20.17 2.69 16.26
N ILE A 14 -20.55 1.42 16.15
CA ILE A 14 -21.32 0.90 15.00
C ILE A 14 -22.79 1.25 15.24
N ALA A 15 -23.38 2.04 14.35
CA ALA A 15 -24.79 2.41 14.40
C ALA A 15 -25.68 1.39 13.69
N ASP A 16 -25.22 0.86 12.56
CA ASP A 16 -25.91 -0.17 11.78
C ASP A 16 -24.89 -1.02 11.01
N HIS A 17 -25.26 -2.23 10.62
CA HIS A 17 -24.43 -3.10 9.80
C HIS A 17 -25.25 -4.02 8.89
N GLY A 18 -24.63 -4.42 7.79
CA GLY A 18 -25.23 -5.37 6.86
C GLY A 18 -24.19 -6.11 6.04
N VAL A 19 -24.51 -7.33 5.62
CA VAL A 19 -23.65 -8.12 4.71
C VAL A 19 -24.22 -8.04 3.30
N SER A 20 -23.36 -7.72 2.32
CA SER A 20 -23.74 -7.62 0.90
C SER A 20 -22.62 -8.15 -0.01
N LYS A 21 -22.76 -7.95 -1.32
CA LYS A 21 -21.72 -8.23 -2.31
C LYS A 21 -21.13 -6.92 -2.83
N SER A 22 -19.81 -6.85 -2.98
CA SER A 22 -19.13 -5.75 -3.66
C SER A 22 -19.40 -5.77 -5.16
N SER A 23 -18.98 -4.71 -5.87
CA SER A 23 -19.06 -4.64 -7.34
C SER A 23 -18.32 -5.80 -8.03
N GLY A 24 -17.25 -6.31 -7.42
CA GLY A 24 -16.52 -7.50 -7.88
C GLY A 24 -17.17 -8.84 -7.52
N GLY A 25 -18.35 -8.84 -6.90
CA GLY A 25 -19.07 -10.05 -6.49
C GLY A 25 -18.56 -10.69 -5.20
N PHE A 26 -17.64 -10.04 -4.49
CA PHE A 26 -17.05 -10.54 -3.26
C PHE A 26 -17.92 -10.21 -2.04
N PRO A 27 -18.00 -11.08 -1.01
CA PRO A 27 -18.74 -10.77 0.20
C PRO A 27 -18.10 -9.59 0.93
N GLN A 28 -18.92 -8.61 1.30
CA GLN A 28 -18.52 -7.41 2.02
C GLN A 28 -19.42 -7.14 3.22
N LEU A 29 -18.83 -6.64 4.30
CA LEU A 29 -19.54 -6.06 5.43
C LEU A 29 -19.65 -4.55 5.22
N ILE A 30 -20.87 -4.02 5.32
CA ILE A 30 -21.14 -2.59 5.32
C ILE A 30 -21.40 -2.20 6.77
N LEU A 31 -20.69 -1.18 7.27
CA LEU A 31 -20.91 -0.62 8.60
C LEU A 31 -21.30 0.85 8.47
N GLN A 32 -22.33 1.29 9.19
CA GLN A 32 -22.56 2.70 9.45
C GLN A 32 -21.89 3.05 10.78
N LEU A 33 -20.89 3.92 10.73
CA LEU A 33 -20.08 4.31 11.86
C LEU A 33 -20.44 5.72 12.30
N VAL A 34 -20.43 5.94 13.62
CA VAL A 34 -20.60 7.26 14.24
C VAL A 34 -19.36 7.55 15.06
N ALA A 35 -18.59 8.56 14.64
CA ALA A 35 -17.43 9.08 15.36
C ALA A 35 -17.88 9.82 16.63
N THR A 36 -17.18 9.56 17.73
CA THR A 36 -17.33 10.27 18.99
C THR A 36 -16.05 11.03 19.36
N GLU A 37 -14.89 10.54 18.93
CA GLU A 37 -13.60 11.17 19.22
C GLU A 37 -12.73 11.12 17.95
N ILE A 38 -11.86 12.11 17.80
CA ILE A 38 -10.81 12.18 16.77
C ILE A 38 -9.46 12.13 17.46
N TYR A 39 -8.48 11.47 16.85
CA TYR A 39 -7.11 11.48 17.35
C TYR A 39 -6.37 12.72 16.88
N ASP A 40 -5.88 13.52 17.82
CA ASP A 40 -4.95 14.61 17.56
C ASP A 40 -3.52 14.06 17.57
N VAL A 41 -2.86 14.13 16.41
CA VAL A 41 -1.52 13.59 16.22
C VAL A 41 -0.46 14.44 16.93
N ASP A 42 -0.70 15.75 17.05
CA ASP A 42 0.23 16.71 17.64
C ASP A 42 0.18 16.61 19.17
N GLU A 43 -1.02 16.50 19.74
CA GLU A 43 -1.22 16.34 21.20
C GLU A 43 -1.12 14.88 21.67
N GLN A 44 -1.09 13.92 20.73
CA GLN A 44 -1.16 12.48 20.99
C GLN A 44 -2.35 12.10 21.90
N ALA A 45 -3.48 12.77 21.69
CA ALA A 45 -4.64 12.69 22.55
C ALA A 45 -5.92 12.49 21.75
N TRP A 46 -6.91 11.87 22.39
CA TRP A 46 -8.27 11.78 21.84
C TRP A 46 -9.04 13.04 22.21
N VAL A 47 -9.57 13.72 21.19
CA VAL A 47 -10.37 14.94 21.33
C VAL A 47 -11.82 14.62 20.99
N ASP A 48 -12.75 15.20 21.74
CA ASP A 48 -14.19 15.02 21.48
C ASP A 48 -14.54 15.52 20.08
N TRP A 49 -15.23 14.66 19.31
CA TRP A 49 -15.72 14.93 17.96
C TRP A 49 -17.26 14.90 17.90
N SER A 50 -17.91 14.59 19.01
CA SER A 50 -19.37 14.40 19.06
C SER A 50 -20.16 15.70 18.87
N GLU A 51 -19.54 16.87 19.07
CA GLU A 51 -20.15 18.19 18.86
C GLU A 51 -20.33 18.55 17.37
N TYR A 52 -19.65 17.85 16.46
CA TYR A 52 -19.74 18.12 15.03
C TYR A 52 -20.88 17.32 14.38
N ASP A 53 -21.68 18.00 13.55
CA ASP A 53 -22.73 17.36 12.75
C ASP A 53 -22.17 16.38 11.69
N VAL A 54 -20.86 16.42 11.43
CA VAL A 54 -20.09 15.58 10.49
C VAL A 54 -19.42 14.39 11.19
N ASN A 55 -20.21 13.52 11.77
CA ASN A 55 -19.72 12.38 12.56
C ASN A 55 -20.05 11.01 11.96
N GLU A 56 -20.75 10.93 10.83
CA GLU A 56 -21.12 9.65 10.23
C GLU A 56 -20.26 9.27 9.01
N ILE A 57 -19.97 7.99 8.85
CA ILE A 57 -19.34 7.43 7.63
C ILE A 57 -19.78 5.98 7.41
N GLN A 58 -19.88 5.58 6.14
CA GLN A 58 -20.09 4.18 5.76
C GLN A 58 -18.76 3.49 5.44
N ALA A 59 -18.47 2.39 6.12
CA ALA A 59 -17.32 1.54 5.82
C ALA A 59 -17.74 0.37 4.93
N TYR A 60 -17.01 0.17 3.83
CA TYR A 60 -17.21 -0.97 2.91
C TYR A 60 -16.02 -1.92 3.04
N LEU A 61 -16.22 -3.02 3.76
CA LEU A 61 -15.16 -3.95 4.14
C LEU A 61 -15.31 -5.28 3.39
N VAL A 62 -14.54 -5.46 2.32
CA VAL A 62 -14.49 -6.75 1.59
C VAL A 62 -13.85 -7.81 2.47
N LEU A 63 -14.56 -8.90 2.76
CA LEU A 63 -14.14 -9.94 3.71
C LEU A 63 -13.30 -11.05 3.04
N PHE A 64 -13.65 -11.43 1.81
CA PHE A 64 -12.92 -12.44 1.05
C PHE A 64 -12.71 -11.95 -0.38
N GLY A 65 -11.48 -12.05 -0.87
CA GLY A 65 -11.12 -11.75 -2.26
C GLY A 65 -10.79 -13.02 -3.04
N GLY A 66 -10.30 -12.85 -4.28
CA GLY A 66 -9.88 -13.98 -5.12
C GLY A 66 -8.73 -14.82 -4.54
N LYS A 67 -7.97 -14.27 -3.58
CA LYS A 67 -6.86 -14.95 -2.89
C LYS A 67 -7.24 -15.51 -1.50
N GLY A 68 -8.52 -15.49 -1.15
CA GLY A 68 -9.02 -15.95 0.16
C GLY A 68 -9.32 -14.80 1.12
N GLU A 69 -9.09 -15.05 2.41
CA GLU A 69 -9.39 -14.11 3.49
C GLU A 69 -8.60 -12.79 3.35
N THR A 70 -9.29 -11.66 3.49
CA THR A 70 -8.66 -10.33 3.47
C THR A 70 -8.24 -9.89 4.86
N LEU A 71 -7.39 -8.86 4.93
CA LEU A 71 -7.05 -8.20 6.18
C LEU A 71 -8.30 -7.63 6.88
N ASN A 72 -9.25 -7.10 6.11
CA ASN A 72 -10.51 -6.58 6.66
C ASN A 72 -11.31 -7.67 7.37
N SER A 73 -11.32 -8.92 6.87
CA SER A 73 -11.96 -10.03 7.59
C SER A 73 -11.31 -10.29 8.94
N GLN A 74 -9.98 -10.29 9.01
CA GLN A 74 -9.25 -10.49 10.26
C GLN A 74 -9.56 -9.37 11.28
N GLN A 75 -9.62 -8.13 10.81
CA GLN A 75 -9.99 -6.98 11.62
C GLN A 75 -11.44 -7.08 12.12
N VAL A 76 -12.39 -7.44 11.25
CA VAL A 76 -13.79 -7.64 11.63
C VAL A 76 -13.89 -8.71 12.72
N LYS A 77 -13.22 -9.86 12.56
CA LYS A 77 -13.18 -10.92 13.59
C LYS A 77 -12.66 -10.40 14.91
N LYS A 78 -11.54 -9.66 14.89
CA LYS A 78 -10.93 -9.06 16.07
C LYS A 78 -11.88 -8.11 16.79
N VAL A 79 -12.50 -7.19 16.06
CA VAL A 79 -13.26 -6.06 16.61
C VAL A 79 -14.69 -6.46 17.02
N THR A 80 -15.31 -7.37 16.26
CA THR A 80 -16.72 -7.76 16.48
C THR A 80 -16.88 -9.07 17.25
N GLY A 81 -15.79 -9.84 17.42
CA GLY A 81 -15.85 -11.20 17.94
C GLY A 81 -16.47 -12.21 16.97
N TRP A 82 -16.63 -11.85 15.69
CA TRP A 82 -17.13 -12.78 14.67
C TRP A 82 -16.18 -13.97 14.49
N ASP A 83 -16.75 -15.17 14.41
CA ASP A 83 -16.01 -16.43 14.28
C ASP A 83 -15.45 -16.69 12.86
N GLY A 84 -15.95 -15.97 11.85
CA GLY A 84 -15.59 -16.21 10.45
C GLY A 84 -16.27 -17.40 9.79
N LEU A 85 -17.21 -18.07 10.46
CA LEU A 85 -17.81 -19.32 9.97
C LEU A 85 -19.06 -19.08 9.13
N SER A 86 -19.82 -18.02 9.43
CA SER A 86 -21.10 -17.76 8.77
C SER A 86 -21.39 -16.27 8.57
N PHE A 87 -21.73 -15.89 7.34
CA PHE A 87 -22.22 -14.54 7.01
C PHE A 87 -23.62 -14.27 7.60
N ALA A 88 -24.46 -15.29 7.72
CA ALA A 88 -25.74 -15.16 8.41
C ALA A 88 -25.53 -14.93 9.92
N GLY A 89 -24.50 -15.57 10.50
CA GLY A 89 -24.06 -15.31 11.86
C GLY A 89 -23.60 -13.86 12.02
N LEU A 90 -22.74 -13.36 11.13
CA LEU A 90 -22.29 -11.97 11.12
C LEU A 90 -23.44 -10.97 11.01
N ALA A 91 -24.41 -11.21 10.12
CA ALA A 91 -25.58 -10.35 9.96
C ALA A 91 -26.50 -10.35 11.19
N ALA A 92 -26.55 -11.45 11.95
CA ALA A 92 -27.37 -11.59 13.15
C ALA A 92 -26.68 -11.08 14.44
N LEU A 93 -25.39 -10.75 14.40
CA LEU A 93 -24.68 -10.18 15.55
C LEU A 93 -25.27 -8.81 15.93
N ASP A 94 -25.45 -8.56 17.23
CA ASP A 94 -25.78 -7.23 17.73
C ASP A 94 -24.48 -6.44 17.93
N LEU A 95 -24.21 -5.50 17.01
CA LEU A 95 -23.04 -4.62 17.04
C LEU A 95 -23.35 -3.22 17.57
N SER A 96 -24.58 -2.96 18.00
CA SER A 96 -25.05 -1.61 18.39
C SER A 96 -24.27 -0.99 19.57
N LYS A 97 -23.65 -1.83 20.39
CA LYS A 97 -22.84 -1.44 21.56
C LYS A 97 -21.35 -1.56 21.32
N THR A 98 -20.93 -2.05 20.15
CA THR A 98 -19.53 -2.27 19.83
C THR A 98 -18.87 -0.92 19.56
N LYS A 99 -17.89 -0.59 20.41
CA LYS A 99 -17.02 0.57 20.22
C LYS A 99 -15.79 0.15 19.45
N ILE A 100 -15.39 0.96 18.47
CA ILE A 100 -14.29 0.63 17.57
C ILE A 100 -13.42 1.86 17.32
N GLN A 101 -12.17 1.61 16.94
CA GLN A 101 -11.32 2.61 16.29
C GLN A 101 -11.40 2.40 14.77
N PHE A 102 -11.46 3.47 14.00
CA PHE A 102 -11.43 3.39 12.55
C PHE A 102 -10.61 4.53 11.95
N ARG A 103 -9.94 4.26 10.83
CA ARG A 103 -9.15 5.25 10.10
C ARG A 103 -9.83 5.60 8.79
N VAL A 104 -10.00 6.90 8.57
CA VAL A 104 -10.49 7.47 7.32
C VAL A 104 -9.29 8.02 6.56
N GLU A 105 -9.13 7.56 5.32
CA GLU A 105 -8.08 8.02 4.41
C GLU A 105 -8.71 8.44 3.08
N GLU A 106 -8.03 9.34 2.38
CA GLU A 106 -8.37 9.69 1.01
C GLU A 106 -8.02 8.51 0.09
N ASN A 107 -8.97 8.13 -0.76
CA ASN A 107 -8.76 7.14 -1.80
C ASN A 107 -9.07 7.76 -3.15
N THR A 108 -8.05 7.81 -4.00
CA THR A 108 -8.16 8.33 -5.36
C THR A 108 -8.34 7.17 -6.31
N TYR A 109 -9.53 7.07 -6.90
CA TYR A 109 -9.84 6.08 -7.93
C TYR A 109 -10.46 6.81 -9.12
N GLU A 110 -9.96 6.52 -10.32
CA GLU A 110 -10.39 7.16 -11.57
C GLU A 110 -10.41 8.70 -11.52
N GLY A 111 -9.36 9.30 -10.94
CA GLY A 111 -9.24 10.75 -10.77
C GLY A 111 -10.23 11.38 -9.77
N LYS A 112 -11.04 10.58 -9.08
CA LYS A 112 -11.95 11.02 -8.01
C LYS A 112 -11.39 10.64 -6.65
N THR A 113 -11.14 11.64 -5.82
CA THR A 113 -10.74 11.46 -4.42
C THR A 113 -11.99 11.38 -3.56
N ASN A 114 -12.17 10.27 -2.85
CA ASN A 114 -13.23 10.11 -1.86
C ASN A 114 -12.63 9.69 -0.52
N LEU A 115 -13.24 10.14 0.58
CA LEU A 115 -12.90 9.65 1.92
C LEU A 115 -13.51 8.27 2.12
N GLN A 116 -12.70 7.33 2.57
CA GLN A 116 -13.14 5.98 2.88
C GLN A 116 -12.49 5.47 4.15
N VAL A 117 -13.16 4.53 4.82
CA VAL A 117 -12.56 3.80 5.94
C VAL A 117 -11.55 2.80 5.39
N SER A 118 -10.26 2.99 5.71
CA SER A 118 -9.18 2.12 5.26
C SER A 118 -8.75 1.09 6.30
N TRP A 119 -9.08 1.31 7.58
CA TRP A 119 -8.70 0.45 8.70
C TRP A 119 -9.73 0.47 9.81
N ILE A 120 -9.96 -0.68 10.45
CA ILE A 120 -10.70 -0.77 11.73
C ILE A 120 -9.89 -1.55 12.76
N ASP A 121 -10.05 -1.20 14.04
CA ASP A 121 -9.39 -1.84 15.17
C ASP A 121 -10.23 -1.75 16.45
N GLU A 122 -9.73 -2.37 17.52
CA GLU A 122 -10.30 -2.27 18.87
C GLU A 122 -10.31 -0.81 19.34
N TYR A 123 -11.31 -0.44 20.14
CA TYR A 123 -11.48 0.93 20.61
C TYR A 123 -10.23 1.49 21.29
N ASP A 124 -9.59 0.70 22.17
CA ASP A 124 -8.44 1.14 22.95
C ASP A 124 -7.08 0.90 22.25
N ALA A 125 -7.07 0.54 20.96
CA ALA A 125 -5.83 0.39 20.21
C ALA A 125 -5.05 1.72 20.18
N GLU A 126 -3.72 1.65 20.20
CA GLU A 126 -2.89 2.84 20.03
C GLU A 126 -2.90 3.28 18.55
N PRO A 127 -3.33 4.51 18.26
CA PRO A 127 -3.36 5.03 16.90
C PRO A 127 -1.94 5.34 16.43
N GLY A 128 -1.51 4.62 15.39
CA GLY A 128 -0.22 4.86 14.74
C GLY A 128 0.47 3.55 14.40
N ARG A 129 1.18 3.51 13.26
CA ARG A 129 2.12 2.44 12.96
C ARG A 129 3.47 2.78 13.59
N THR A 130 3.53 2.84 14.91
CA THR A 130 4.85 2.76 15.55
C THR A 130 5.28 1.32 15.40
N VAL A 131 6.36 1.10 14.64
CA VAL A 131 7.03 -0.21 14.63
C VAL A 131 7.36 -0.52 16.08
N CYS A 132 6.62 -1.46 16.68
CA CYS A 132 6.91 -1.95 18.01
C CYS A 132 8.29 -2.61 17.94
N LYS A 133 9.30 -1.92 18.46
CA LYS A 133 10.63 -2.50 18.61
C LYS A 133 10.56 -3.34 19.86
N LEU A 134 10.66 -4.65 19.69
CA LEU A 134 10.88 -5.57 20.79
C LEU A 134 12.10 -5.11 21.59
N ASP A 135 12.03 -5.25 22.91
CA ASP A 135 13.18 -4.95 23.73
C ASP A 135 14.31 -5.98 23.53
N ALA A 136 15.48 -5.74 24.15
CA ALA A 136 16.63 -6.63 24.00
C ALA A 136 16.41 -8.04 24.58
N ALA A 137 15.48 -8.23 25.51
CA ALA A 137 15.15 -9.52 26.10
C ALA A 137 14.19 -10.30 25.19
N GLU A 138 13.18 -9.62 24.64
CA GLU A 138 12.22 -10.20 23.70
C GLU A 138 12.89 -10.57 22.37
N MET A 139 13.80 -9.73 21.85
CA MET A 139 14.58 -10.08 20.65
C MET A 139 15.44 -11.34 20.86
N LYS A 140 16.06 -11.51 22.02
CA LYS A 140 16.82 -12.73 22.35
C LYS A 140 15.93 -13.97 22.43
N SER A 141 14.70 -13.81 22.90
CA SER A 141 13.73 -14.89 22.97
C SER A 141 13.29 -15.32 21.57
N LEU A 142 13.03 -14.35 20.69
CA LEU A 142 12.73 -14.58 19.28
C LEU A 142 13.90 -15.29 18.56
N ASP A 143 15.13 -14.83 18.77
CA ASP A 143 16.33 -15.47 18.22
C ASP A 143 16.47 -16.93 18.66
N ALA A 144 16.11 -17.23 19.92
CA ALA A 144 16.17 -18.59 20.45
C ALA A 144 15.07 -19.49 19.85
N GLU A 145 13.84 -18.98 19.72
CA GLU A 145 12.69 -19.70 19.16
C GLU A 145 12.91 -20.05 17.68
N TYR A 146 13.44 -19.12 16.89
CA TYR A 146 13.68 -19.30 15.47
C TYR A 146 15.11 -19.76 15.13
N ALA A 147 15.93 -20.08 16.13
CA ALA A 147 17.34 -20.42 15.94
C ALA A 147 17.55 -21.58 14.94
N SER A 148 16.68 -22.58 14.94
CA SER A 148 16.78 -23.74 14.05
C SER A 148 16.51 -23.38 12.58
N LEU A 149 15.47 -22.58 12.34
CA LEU A 149 15.08 -22.06 11.04
C LEU A 149 16.13 -21.08 10.49
N LEU A 150 16.61 -20.15 11.32
CA LEU A 150 17.63 -19.17 10.94
C LEU A 150 18.99 -19.84 10.64
N LYS A 151 19.37 -20.89 11.39
CA LYS A 151 20.58 -21.67 11.10
C LYS A 151 20.49 -22.46 9.80
N SER A 152 19.29 -22.91 9.41
CA SER A 152 19.09 -23.67 8.17
C SER A 152 19.09 -22.80 6.91
N SER A 153 18.75 -21.51 7.05
CA SER A 153 18.59 -20.55 5.95
C SER A 153 19.73 -19.54 5.84
N GLY A 154 20.47 -19.30 6.93
CA GLY A 154 21.55 -18.32 6.98
C GLY A 154 22.87 -18.83 6.37
N LYS A 155 23.30 -18.26 5.24
CA LYS A 155 24.72 -18.25 4.91
C LYS A 155 25.41 -17.29 5.86
N LYS A 156 26.31 -17.81 6.71
CA LYS A 156 27.15 -17.00 7.61
C LYS A 156 27.87 -15.93 6.79
N ALA A 157 27.43 -14.68 6.90
CA ALA A 157 28.11 -13.57 6.27
C ALA A 157 29.53 -13.48 6.87
N ALA A 158 30.55 -13.53 6.01
CA ALA A 158 31.91 -13.33 6.44
C ALA A 158 32.01 -11.92 7.06
N PRO A 159 32.63 -11.77 8.25
CA PRO A 159 32.78 -10.47 8.88
C PRO A 159 33.53 -9.54 7.91
N ALA A 160 32.97 -8.36 7.69
CA ALA A 160 33.60 -7.33 6.86
C ALA A 160 35.01 -7.09 7.40
N LYS A 161 36.04 -7.38 6.59
CA LYS A 161 37.43 -7.10 6.94
C LYS A 161 37.54 -5.61 7.18
N ALA A 162 37.70 -5.21 8.45
CA ALA A 162 38.14 -3.88 8.80
C ALA A 162 39.42 -3.58 8.00
N LYS A 163 39.44 -2.48 7.24
CA LYS A 163 40.64 -1.98 6.55
C LYS A 163 41.65 -1.54 7.63
N GLY A 164 42.41 -2.51 8.11
CA GLY A 164 43.49 -2.34 9.08
C GLY A 164 44.81 -2.02 8.37
N LYS A 165 45.19 -0.75 8.45
CA LYS A 165 46.50 -0.20 8.85
C LYS A 165 47.74 -1.12 8.72
N ILE A 166 48.64 -0.65 7.87
CA ILE A 166 50.09 -0.89 7.68
C ILE A 166 50.82 -1.64 8.83
N THR A 167 51.36 -2.79 8.43
CA THR A 167 52.59 -3.54 8.78
C THR A 167 53.16 -3.56 10.20
N LYS A 168 53.29 -4.79 10.72
CA LYS A 168 54.03 -5.24 11.91
C LYS A 168 55.54 -5.34 11.67
N THR A 169 56.33 -5.08 12.72
CA THR A 169 57.65 -5.70 12.93
C THR A 169 57.49 -7.00 13.74
N ASN A 170 57.91 -8.09 13.10
CA ASN A 170 58.55 -9.33 13.57
C ASN A 170 58.57 -9.64 15.09
N VAL A 171 58.17 -10.87 15.49
CA VAL A 171 59.02 -11.89 16.15
C VAL A 171 58.31 -13.27 16.10
N LYS A 172 59.13 -14.29 15.90
CA LYS A 172 58.96 -15.73 15.64
C LYS A 172 58.80 -16.56 16.93
N SER A 173 57.94 -17.60 16.95
CA SER A 173 58.26 -18.86 17.66
C SER A 173 57.32 -20.05 17.31
N THR A 174 57.97 -21.10 16.79
CA THR A 174 57.84 -22.56 16.98
C THR A 174 56.50 -23.28 17.22
N GLN A 175 56.24 -24.20 16.29
CA GLN A 175 55.41 -25.43 16.30
C GLN A 175 55.69 -26.40 17.49
N PRO A 176 54.77 -27.35 17.81
CA PRO A 176 54.79 -28.68 17.17
C PRO A 176 53.43 -29.37 16.90
N LYS A 177 53.51 -30.40 16.03
CA LYS A 177 52.49 -31.31 15.47
C LYS A 177 51.81 -32.24 16.49
N GLY A 178 50.57 -32.66 16.18
CA GLY A 178 49.88 -33.86 16.68
C GLY A 178 48.66 -34.24 15.80
N PRO A 179 48.16 -35.50 15.80
CA PRO A 179 47.93 -36.24 14.56
C PRO A 179 46.48 -36.55 14.14
N VAL A 180 46.37 -36.77 12.82
CA VAL A 180 45.44 -37.52 11.95
C VAL A 180 44.42 -38.50 12.60
N THR A 181 43.16 -38.45 12.14
CA THR A 181 42.41 -39.66 11.73
C THR A 181 41.39 -39.35 10.62
N LYS A 182 41.44 -40.16 9.56
CA LYS A 182 40.54 -40.24 8.40
C LYS A 182 39.26 -41.02 8.78
N LYS A 183 38.19 -40.95 7.95
CA LYS A 183 37.76 -42.06 7.04
C LYS A 183 36.24 -42.04 6.68
N ASN A 184 35.98 -41.94 5.36
CA ASN A 184 34.92 -42.56 4.51
C ASN A 184 33.43 -42.28 4.76
N ASN A 185 32.49 -42.44 3.82
CA ASN A 185 32.41 -42.63 2.35
C ASN A 185 30.90 -42.44 2.00
N ASP A 186 30.57 -41.72 0.91
CA ASP A 186 29.65 -42.02 -0.24
C ASP A 186 28.42 -42.97 -0.11
N PRO A 187 27.50 -43.08 -1.12
CA PRO A 187 26.86 -42.10 -2.05
C PRO A 187 25.35 -42.42 -2.38
N LEU A 188 24.77 -41.72 -3.38
CA LEU A 188 23.52 -41.98 -4.19
C LEU A 188 22.18 -41.51 -3.56
N GLY A 189 21.23 -40.86 -4.24
CA GLY A 189 20.96 -40.48 -5.63
C GLY A 189 19.60 -39.72 -5.75
N PRO A 190 19.17 -39.28 -6.95
CA PRO A 190 18.11 -38.26 -7.24
C PRO A 190 16.71 -38.89 -7.52
N PRO A 191 15.58 -38.13 -7.59
CA PRO A 191 15.09 -37.42 -8.81
C PRO A 191 14.32 -36.08 -8.56
N THR A 192 14.36 -35.04 -9.41
CA THR A 192 13.58 -34.73 -10.65
C THR A 192 12.13 -34.23 -10.45
N GLY A 193 11.81 -33.06 -11.05
CA GLY A 193 10.46 -32.56 -11.39
C GLY A 193 9.87 -31.58 -10.36
N THR A 194 9.19 -30.47 -10.68
CA THR A 194 8.64 -29.97 -11.96
C THR A 194 8.35 -28.48 -11.78
N THR A 195 8.76 -27.67 -12.74
CA THR A 195 8.41 -26.25 -12.86
C THR A 195 6.98 -26.13 -13.39
N THR A 196 6.08 -25.50 -12.66
CA THR A 196 4.74 -25.16 -13.17
C THR A 196 4.69 -23.66 -13.43
N ALA A 197 4.49 -23.33 -14.71
CA ALA A 197 4.35 -21.99 -15.23
C ALA A 197 3.09 -21.29 -14.65
N ALA A 198 3.22 -20.00 -14.37
CA ALA A 198 2.11 -19.14 -14.02
C ALA A 198 1.17 -18.94 -15.24
N PRO A 199 -0.15 -18.88 -15.05
CA PRO A 199 -1.08 -18.53 -16.12
C PRO A 199 -0.95 -17.05 -16.47
N THR A 200 -0.71 -16.78 -17.75
CA THR A 200 -0.75 -15.43 -18.33
C THR A 200 -2.20 -14.97 -18.39
N GLU A 201 -2.58 -14.02 -17.53
CA GLU A 201 -3.87 -13.33 -17.64
C GLU A 201 -3.89 -12.53 -18.95
N THR A 202 -4.84 -12.89 -19.81
CA THR A 202 -5.05 -12.24 -21.10
C THR A 202 -5.75 -10.91 -20.84
N LYS A 203 -4.97 -9.85 -20.70
CA LYS A 203 -5.45 -8.46 -20.71
C LYS A 203 -6.11 -8.21 -22.07
N THR A 204 -7.43 -8.13 -22.11
CA THR A 204 -8.17 -7.69 -23.30
C THR A 204 -7.83 -6.23 -23.55
N THR A 205 -6.96 -5.99 -24.51
CA THR A 205 -6.56 -4.67 -24.99
C THR A 205 -7.78 -3.93 -25.54
N PRO A 206 -8.16 -2.77 -24.99
CA PRO A 206 -9.10 -1.86 -25.63
C PRO A 206 -8.61 -1.49 -27.04
N PRO A 207 -9.50 -1.19 -27.99
CA PRO A 207 -9.13 -0.83 -29.35
C PRO A 207 -8.13 0.32 -29.34
N ALA A 208 -6.98 0.11 -29.98
CA ALA A 208 -5.93 1.11 -30.12
C ALA A 208 -6.52 2.40 -30.71
N PRO A 209 -6.42 3.55 -30.03
CA PRO A 209 -6.84 4.84 -30.57
C PRO A 209 -6.11 5.10 -31.88
N ALA A 210 -6.83 5.62 -32.88
CA ALA A 210 -6.25 5.97 -34.17
C ALA A 210 -5.09 6.96 -33.98
N ALA A 211 -3.88 6.53 -34.32
CA ALA A 211 -2.68 7.35 -34.22
C ALA A 211 -2.83 8.56 -35.15
N ASN A 212 -2.78 9.76 -34.58
CA ASN A 212 -2.79 11.00 -35.34
C ASN A 212 -1.39 11.19 -35.95
N PRO A 213 -1.21 11.15 -37.29
CA PRO A 213 0.11 10.98 -37.94
C PRO A 213 1.05 12.20 -37.85
N ASN A 214 0.71 13.23 -37.08
CA ASN A 214 1.46 14.48 -36.97
C ASN A 214 1.91 14.81 -35.54
N LEU A 215 1.98 13.80 -34.66
CA LEU A 215 2.40 13.97 -33.27
C LEU A 215 3.93 13.91 -33.15
N PRO A 216 4.54 14.75 -32.30
CA PRO A 216 5.97 14.67 -32.02
C PRO A 216 6.32 13.30 -31.42
N THR A 217 7.40 12.70 -31.91
CA THR A 217 7.81 11.34 -31.52
C THR A 217 8.55 11.35 -30.18
N GLY A 218 8.02 10.62 -29.20
CA GLY A 218 8.63 10.44 -27.89
C GLY A 218 7.70 9.67 -26.94
N HIS A 219 8.18 9.38 -25.74
CA HIS A 219 7.40 8.71 -24.69
C HIS A 219 7.67 9.42 -23.36
N CYS A 220 6.63 9.65 -22.57
CA CYS A 220 6.75 9.98 -21.17
C CYS A 220 5.48 9.61 -20.43
N THR A 221 5.59 9.35 -19.13
CA THR A 221 4.41 9.12 -18.29
C THR A 221 3.64 10.43 -18.05
N LYS A 222 2.38 10.32 -17.60
CA LYS A 222 1.55 11.47 -17.22
C LYS A 222 2.25 12.38 -16.19
N ASP A 223 2.85 11.77 -15.17
CA ASP A 223 3.46 12.50 -14.05
C ASP A 223 4.71 13.25 -14.53
N GLU A 224 5.58 12.59 -15.30
CA GLU A 224 6.74 13.24 -15.92
C GLU A 224 6.35 14.39 -16.87
N ALA A 225 5.25 14.20 -17.63
CA ALA A 225 4.71 15.23 -18.51
C ALA A 225 4.24 16.47 -17.72
N TRP A 226 3.56 16.25 -16.58
CA TRP A 226 3.08 17.32 -15.71
C TRP A 226 4.21 18.04 -14.98
N GLU A 227 5.14 17.28 -14.37
CA GLU A 227 6.31 17.84 -13.67
C GLU A 227 7.15 18.71 -14.62
N THR A 228 7.39 18.25 -15.86
CA THR A 228 8.17 19.05 -16.81
C THR A 228 7.47 20.36 -17.18
N VAL A 229 6.14 20.32 -17.38
CA VAL A 229 5.36 21.53 -17.66
C VAL A 229 5.43 22.50 -16.47
N TYR A 230 5.35 21.97 -15.25
CA TYR A 230 5.37 22.76 -14.04
C TYR A 230 6.74 23.38 -13.77
N ASP A 231 7.83 22.67 -14.06
CA ASP A 231 9.21 23.16 -13.90
C ASP A 231 9.59 24.20 -14.96
N MET A 232 9.08 24.05 -16.19
CA MET A 232 9.37 24.96 -17.30
C MET A 232 8.40 26.14 -17.41
N LYS A 233 7.39 26.24 -16.54
CA LYS A 233 6.46 27.37 -16.57
C LYS A 233 7.17 28.68 -16.27
N ALA A 234 6.82 29.73 -17.01
CA ALA A 234 7.27 31.08 -16.66
C ALA A 234 6.63 31.50 -15.32
N LYS A 235 7.38 32.27 -14.50
CA LYS A 235 6.95 32.70 -13.16
C LYS A 235 5.66 33.52 -13.15
N ASP A 236 5.30 34.10 -14.30
CA ASP A 236 4.13 34.97 -14.47
C ASP A 236 2.87 34.21 -14.93
N VAL A 237 2.96 32.89 -15.15
CA VAL A 237 1.81 32.06 -15.54
C VAL A 237 1.21 31.41 -14.29
N SER A 238 -0.07 31.70 -14.03
CA SER A 238 -0.81 31.10 -12.92
C SER A 238 -1.11 29.62 -13.15
N ASP A 239 -1.22 28.86 -12.06
CA ASP A 239 -1.51 27.41 -12.11
C ASP A 239 -2.84 27.10 -12.81
N GLU A 240 -3.83 27.97 -12.63
CA GLU A 240 -5.14 27.87 -13.30
C GLU A 240 -5.02 27.97 -14.83
N LYS A 241 -4.13 28.84 -15.34
CA LYS A 241 -3.87 28.94 -16.78
C LYS A 241 -3.21 27.68 -17.32
N ILE A 242 -2.26 27.11 -16.56
CA ILE A 242 -1.57 25.87 -16.96
C ILE A 242 -2.55 24.70 -16.98
N ALA A 243 -3.41 24.57 -15.98
CA ALA A 243 -4.45 23.55 -15.94
C ALA A 243 -5.42 23.64 -17.13
N ASN A 244 -5.80 24.86 -17.54
CA ASN A 244 -6.62 25.09 -18.73
C ASN A 244 -5.89 24.71 -20.03
N ILE A 245 -4.63 25.14 -20.20
CA ILE A 245 -3.81 24.78 -21.37
C ILE A 245 -3.62 23.27 -21.48
N TRP A 246 -3.38 22.61 -20.35
CA TRP A 246 -3.25 21.16 -20.25
C TRP A 246 -4.52 20.42 -20.67
N THR A 247 -5.68 20.86 -20.17
CA THR A 247 -6.98 20.28 -20.53
C THR A 247 -7.30 20.46 -22.01
N ASP A 248 -6.98 21.63 -22.58
CA ASP A 248 -7.14 21.88 -24.01
C ASP A 248 -6.18 21.05 -24.88
N ALA A 249 -4.95 20.81 -24.40
CA ALA A 249 -3.99 19.96 -25.08
C ALA A 249 -4.48 18.51 -25.12
N ILE A 250 -5.02 17.97 -24.02
CA ILE A 250 -5.62 16.63 -23.99
C ILE A 250 -6.75 16.51 -25.02
N LYS A 251 -7.69 17.46 -25.04
CA LYS A 251 -8.81 17.45 -26.01
C LYS A 251 -8.33 17.49 -27.47
N LYS A 252 -7.21 18.16 -27.74
CA LYS A 252 -6.64 18.27 -29.09
C LYS A 252 -5.93 16.99 -29.53
N ILE A 253 -5.21 16.34 -28.61
CA ILE A 253 -4.33 15.19 -28.92
C ILE A 253 -5.09 13.87 -28.87
N ALA A 254 -6.01 13.72 -27.91
CA ALA A 254 -6.77 12.50 -27.69
C ALA A 254 -8.28 12.82 -27.58
N PRO A 255 -8.92 13.33 -28.65
CA PRO A 255 -10.34 13.66 -28.63
C PRO A 255 -11.19 12.41 -28.37
N GLY A 256 -12.03 12.45 -27.35
CA GLY A 256 -12.92 11.33 -27.00
C GLY A 256 -12.24 10.16 -26.28
N VAL A 257 -10.96 10.31 -25.90
CA VAL A 257 -10.25 9.36 -25.05
C VAL A 257 -10.27 9.89 -23.62
N GLU A 258 -10.71 9.05 -22.68
CA GLU A 258 -10.64 9.37 -21.26
C GLU A 258 -9.18 9.49 -20.81
N GLN A 259 -8.90 10.35 -19.83
CA GLN A 259 -7.54 10.68 -19.40
C GLN A 259 -6.71 9.44 -19.03
N GLU A 260 -7.35 8.40 -18.52
CA GLU A 260 -6.73 7.13 -18.10
C GLU A 260 -6.32 6.22 -19.26
N ASN A 261 -6.90 6.44 -20.43
CA ASN A 261 -6.63 5.68 -21.65
C ASN A 261 -5.65 6.40 -22.58
N ILE A 262 -5.10 7.54 -22.15
CA ILE A 262 -4.08 8.28 -22.89
C ILE A 262 -2.75 7.52 -22.81
N THR A 263 -2.17 7.21 -23.96
CA THR A 263 -0.90 6.47 -24.04
C THR A 263 0.31 7.36 -23.74
N ASP A 264 1.47 6.75 -23.45
CA ASP A 264 2.71 7.49 -23.13
C ASP A 264 3.17 8.38 -24.30
N GLU A 265 2.90 7.99 -25.56
CA GLU A 265 3.18 8.80 -26.74
C GLU A 265 2.25 10.02 -26.81
N GLN A 266 0.98 9.85 -26.43
CA GLN A 266 0.02 10.93 -26.38
C GLN A 266 0.33 11.89 -25.23
N TRP A 267 0.78 11.39 -24.07
CA TRP A 267 1.27 12.22 -22.97
C TRP A 267 2.47 13.06 -23.36
N PHE A 268 3.41 12.48 -24.12
CA PHE A 268 4.53 13.23 -24.68
C PHE A 268 4.06 14.36 -25.60
N ALA A 269 3.09 14.09 -26.47
CA ALA A 269 2.54 15.12 -27.34
C ALA A 269 1.74 16.19 -26.59
N VAL A 270 1.00 15.82 -25.55
CA VAL A 270 0.31 16.77 -24.65
C VAL A 270 1.33 17.69 -23.99
N ARG A 271 2.41 17.15 -23.41
CA ARG A 271 3.50 17.94 -22.82
C ARG A 271 4.06 18.98 -23.81
N GLN A 272 4.38 18.58 -25.03
CA GLN A 272 4.95 19.49 -26.03
C GLN A 272 4.00 20.63 -26.38
N VAL A 273 2.72 20.33 -26.61
CA VAL A 273 1.71 21.37 -26.91
C VAL A 273 1.55 22.34 -25.74
N VAL A 274 1.64 21.86 -24.52
CA VAL A 274 1.54 22.71 -23.33
C VAL A 274 2.77 23.59 -23.18
N LEU A 275 3.98 23.05 -23.38
CA LEU A 275 5.22 23.82 -23.34
C LEU A 275 5.28 24.88 -24.44
N ASP A 276 4.91 24.55 -25.67
CA ASP A 276 4.87 25.49 -26.80
C ASP A 276 3.90 26.65 -26.52
N LYS A 277 2.72 26.35 -25.96
CA LYS A 277 1.75 27.38 -25.59
C LYS A 277 2.20 28.19 -24.38
N ALA A 278 2.79 27.56 -23.38
CA ALA A 278 3.30 28.24 -22.19
C ALA A 278 4.46 29.18 -22.52
N ALA A 279 5.30 28.85 -23.50
CA ALA A 279 6.39 29.69 -23.99
C ALA A 279 5.93 30.85 -24.89
N ALA A 280 4.70 30.82 -25.39
CA ALA A 280 4.12 31.89 -26.19
C ALA A 280 3.50 33.04 -25.36
N PHE A 281 3.46 32.89 -24.03
CA PHE A 281 3.04 33.90 -23.07
C PHE A 281 4.26 34.62 -22.46
#